data_AF-A0A2R6MJG0-F1
#
_entry.id   AF-A0A2R6MJG0-F1
#
_cell.length_a   1.000
_cell.length_b   1.000
_cell.length_c   1.000
_cell.angle_alpha   90.00
_cell.angle_beta   90.00
_cell.angle_gamma   90.00
#
_symmetry.space_group_name_H-M   'P 1'
#
loop_
_entity.id
_entity.type
_entity.pdbx_description
1 polymer ?
#
loop_
_entity_poly.entity_id
_entity_poly.type
_entity_poly.pdbx_seq_one_letter_code
_entity_poly.pdbx_strand_id
1 'polypeptide(L)' 'MASETFNDAEKTEFATIIGLYALGELTLGEAANRAEISKFRMQERLNEHGITLRLGPETMAEARAEVETARRNHE' A
#
# COMPACT_ATOMS: atom_id res chain seq x y z
N MET A 1 -15.98 -14.82 -12.24
CA MET A 1 -15.01 -14.00 -11.49
C MET A 1 -14.79 -12.75 -12.31
N ALA A 2 -15.23 -11.59 -11.82
CA ALA A 2 -15.08 -10.34 -12.56
C ALA A 2 -13.58 -9.99 -12.57
N SER A 3 -12.98 -9.96 -13.75
CA SER A 3 -11.65 -9.41 -13.93
C SER A 3 -11.78 -7.90 -13.72
N GLU A 4 -11.33 -7.40 -12.57
CA GLU A 4 -11.11 -5.96 -12.36
C GLU A 4 -10.16 -5.48 -13.46
N THR A 5 -10.73 -4.83 -14.46
CA THR A 5 -9.98 -4.36 -15.63
C THR A 5 -9.62 -2.91 -15.34
N PHE A 6 -8.45 -2.71 -14.73
CA PHE A 6 -7.92 -1.36 -14.54
C PHE A 6 -7.78 -0.66 -15.90
N ASN A 7 -8.28 0.57 -15.99
CA ASN A 7 -7.95 1.46 -17.09
C ASN A 7 -6.47 1.91 -16.99
N ASP A 8 -5.93 2.50 -18.04
CA ASP A 8 -4.50 2.82 -18.09
C ASP A 8 -4.09 3.89 -17.06
N ALA A 9 -5.01 4.77 -16.65
CA ALA A 9 -4.77 5.73 -15.58
C ALA A 9 -4.69 5.04 -14.21
N GLU A 10 -5.61 4.12 -13.92
CA GLU A 10 -5.63 3.35 -12.66
C GLU A 10 -4.39 2.45 -12.54
N LYS A 11 -3.93 1.85 -13.65
CA LYS A 11 -2.66 1.09 -13.66
C LYS A 11 -1.47 2.00 -13.37
N THR A 12 -1.45 3.20 -13.93
CA THR A 12 -0.37 4.18 -13.74
C THR A 12 -0.34 4.66 -12.29
N GLU A 13 -1.51 4.93 -11.71
CA GLU A 13 -1.64 5.30 -10.30
C GLU A 13 -1.18 4.16 -9.39
N PHE A 14 -1.63 2.92 -9.66
CA PHE A 14 -1.20 1.76 -8.88
C PHE A 14 0.31 1.54 -8.96
N ALA A 15 0.92 1.64 -10.16
CA ALA A 15 2.36 1.57 -10.32
C ALA A 15 3.10 2.68 -9.54
N THR A 16 2.53 3.88 -9.49
CA THR A 16 3.08 4.99 -8.70
C THR A 16 3.05 4.68 -7.21
N ILE A 17 1.93 4.15 -6.70
CA ILE A 17 1.79 3.75 -5.29
C ILE A 17 2.83 2.68 -4.92
N ILE A 18 3.01 1.68 -5.77
CA ILE A 18 4.00 0.61 -5.58
C ILE A 18 5.43 1.19 -5.58
N GLY A 19 5.74 2.11 -6.49
CA GLY A 19 7.03 2.79 -6.54
C GLY A 19 7.33 3.58 -5.27
N LEU A 20 6.34 4.33 -4.75
CA LEU A 20 6.48 5.09 -3.51
C LEU A 20 6.67 4.18 -2.30
N TYR A 21 5.98 3.03 -2.23
CA TYR A 21 6.22 2.03 -1.20
C TYR A 21 7.65 1.48 -1.26
N ALA A 22 8.12 1.12 -2.46
CA ALA A 22 9.46 0.58 -2.66
C ALA A 22 10.57 1.57 -2.28
N LEU A 23 10.33 2.87 -2.47
CA LEU A 23 11.22 3.95 -2.03
C LEU A 23 11.12 4.27 -0.53
N GLY A 24 10.12 3.69 0.16
CA GLY A 24 9.86 3.94 1.57
C GLY A 24 9.10 5.23 1.87
N GLU A 25 8.59 5.90 0.84
CA GLU A 25 7.77 7.12 0.95
C GLU A 25 6.34 6.82 1.40
N LEU A 26 5.89 5.56 1.27
CA LEU A 26 4.64 5.07 1.82
C LEU A 26 4.89 3.84 2.70
N THR A 27 4.21 3.79 3.84
CA THR A 27 4.03 2.55 4.60
C THR A 27 3.12 1.58 3.85
N LEU A 28 3.13 0.31 4.24
CA LEU A 28 2.23 -0.71 3.67
C LEU A 28 0.75 -0.31 3.84
N GLY A 29 0.41 0.33 4.98
CA GLY A 29 -0.93 0.79 5.26
C GLY A 29 -1.37 1.97 4.39
N GLU A 30 -0.50 2.94 4.17
CA GLU A 30 -0.79 4.10 3.31
C GLU A 30 -0.91 3.68 1.85
N ALA A 31 -0.03 2.80 1.38
CA ALA A 31 -0.12 2.24 0.04
C ALA A 31 -1.45 1.49 -0.17
N ALA A 32 -1.85 0.64 0.79
CA ALA A 32 -3.11 -0.07 0.73
C ALA A 32 -4.33 0.87 0.71
N ASN A 33 -4.33 1.90 1.56
CA ASN A 33 -5.39 2.90 1.62
C ASN A 33 -5.51 3.65 0.27
N ARG A 34 -4.39 4.15 -0.26
CA ARG A 34 -4.38 4.92 -1.51
C ARG A 34 -4.78 4.09 -2.74
N ALA A 35 -4.53 2.78 -2.70
CA ALA A 35 -4.97 1.86 -3.73
C ALA A 35 -6.40 1.32 -3.49
N GLU A 36 -7.10 1.76 -2.44
CA GLU A 36 -8.43 1.30 -2.05
C GLU A 36 -8.54 -0.23 -1.88
N ILE A 37 -7.45 -0.87 -1.45
CA ILE A 37 -7.40 -2.32 -1.20
C ILE A 37 -7.04 -2.63 0.24
N SER A 38 -7.34 -3.86 0.68
CA SER A 38 -6.92 -4.29 2.01
C SER A 38 -5.40 -4.41 2.11
N LYS A 39 -4.84 -4.25 3.32
CA LYS A 39 -3.42 -4.49 3.57
C LYS A 39 -2.96 -5.87 3.10
N PHE A 40 -3.82 -6.89 3.23
CA PHE A 40 -3.54 -8.24 2.75
C PHE A 40 -3.44 -8.29 1.22
N ARG A 41 -4.38 -7.67 0.50
CA ARG A 41 -4.31 -7.56 -0.97
C ARG A 41 -3.07 -6.80 -1.43
N MET A 42 -2.69 -5.73 -0.73
CA MET A 42 -1.45 -5.01 -1.05
C MET A 42 -0.21 -5.90 -0.86
N GLN A 43 -0.16 -6.73 0.19
CA GLN A 43 0.92 -7.71 0.37
C GLN A 43 0.99 -8.72 -0.77
N GLU A 44 -0.16 -9.25 -1.22
CA GLU A 44 -0.22 -10.15 -2.38
C GLU A 44 0.35 -9.47 -3.63
N ARG A 45 -0.06 -8.23 -3.91
CA ARG A 45 0.42 -7.46 -5.06
C ARG A 45 1.93 -7.19 -5.02
N LEU A 46 2.46 -6.80 -3.87
CA LEU A 46 3.89 -6.57 -3.72
C LEU A 46 4.69 -7.87 -3.94
N ASN A 47 4.20 -9.00 -3.42
CA ASN A 47 4.80 -10.31 -3.65
C ASN A 47 4.72 -10.75 -5.13
N GLU A 48 3.60 -10.52 -5.81
CA GLU A 48 3.44 -10.78 -7.26
C GLU A 48 4.49 -10.02 -8.09
N HIS A 49 4.89 -8.84 -7.64
CA HIS A 49 5.90 -8.00 -8.30
C HIS A 49 7.33 -8.20 -7.78
N GLY A 50 7.56 -9.18 -6.90
CA GLY A 50 8.89 -9.47 -6.35
C GLY A 50 9.41 -8.40 -5.39
N ILE A 51 8.54 -7.54 -4.87
CA ILE A 51 8.91 -6.47 -3.94
C ILE A 51 8.89 -7.03 -2.52
N THR A 52 10.04 -6.95 -1.85
CA THR A 52 10.17 -7.44 -0.47
C THR A 52 9.34 -6.59 0.48
N LEU A 53 8.53 -7.26 1.31
CA LEU A 53 7.75 -6.59 2.35
C LEU A 53 8.68 -6.02 3.42
N ARG A 54 8.61 -4.70 3.63
CA ARG A 54 9.12 -4.05 4.84
C ARG A 54 8.19 -4.41 5.99
N LEU A 55 8.62 -5.35 6.84
CA LEU A 55 7.86 -5.79 8.01
C LEU A 55 8.19 -4.92 9.22
N GLY A 56 7.20 -4.13 9.63
CA GLY A 56 7.30 -3.25 10.78
C GLY A 56 7.89 -1.88 10.45
N PRO A 57 7.62 -0.88 11.29
CA PRO A 57 8.16 0.45 11.12
C PRO A 57 9.67 0.44 11.42
N GLU A 58 10.44 0.97 10.49
CA GLU A 58 11.88 1.22 10.65
C GLU A 58 12.12 2.31 11.70
N THR A 59 11.14 3.21 11.88
CA THR A 59 11.22 4.31 12.85
C THR A 59 9.97 4.46 13.71
N MET A 60 10.11 5.06 14.89
CA MET A 60 8.97 5.42 15.74
C MET A 60 8.00 6.41 15.09
N ALA A 61 8.45 7.18 14.09
CA ALA A 61 7.58 8.07 13.33
C ALA A 61 6.67 7.28 12.38
N GLU A 62 7.21 6.29 11.67
CA GLU A 62 6.43 5.36 10.84
C GLU A 62 5.41 4.60 11.70
N ALA A 63 5.81 4.12 12.88
CA ALA A 63 4.92 3.43 13.82
C ALA A 63 3.70 4.29 14.20
N ARG A 64 3.91 5.60 14.44
CA ARG A 64 2.84 6.55 14.76
C ARG A 64 1.96 6.85 13.55
N ALA A 65 2.54 6.99 12.36
CA ALA A 65 1.79 7.19 11.13
C ALA A 65 0.84 6.00 10.83
N GLU A 66 1.28 4.77 11.10
CA GLU A 66 0.43 3.58 10.95
C GLU A 66 -0.78 3.59 11.90
N VAL A 67 -0.59 4.02 13.15
CA VAL A 67 -1.67 4.12 14.15
C VAL A 67 -2.67 5.22 13.77
N GLU A 68 -2.18 6.38 13.33
CA GLU A 68 -3.05 7.49 12.90
C GLU A 68 -3.86 7.15 11.64
N THR A 69 -3.27 6.38 10.72
CA THR A 69 -3.98 5.89 9.53
C THR A 69 -5.05 4.86 9.90
N ALA A 70 -4.74 3.96 10.86
CA ALA A 70 -5.73 3.01 11.37
C ALA A 70 -6.89 3.71 12.09
N ARG A 71 -6.62 4.81 12.80
CA ARG A 71 -7.63 5.60 13.50
C ARG A 71 -8.58 6.33 12.56
N ARG A 72 -8.07 6.94 11.47
CA ARG A 72 -8.87 7.68 10.49
C ARG A 72 -9.85 6.81 9.68
N ASN A 73 -9.59 5.52 9.58
CA ASN A 73 -10.41 4.59 8.78
C ASN A 73 -11.47 3.84 9.60
N HIS A 74 -11.70 4.24 10.86
CA HIS A 74 -12.65 3.61 11.80
C HIS A 74 -13.70 4.59 12.36
N GLU A 75 -13.85 5.76 11.74
CA GLU A 75 -14.92 6.76 11.99
C GLU A 75 -15.85 6.85 10.78
#